data_AF-A0A1B6HDA8-F1
#
_entry.id   AF-A0A1B6HDA8-F1
#
_cell.length_a   1.000
_cell.length_b   1.000
_cell.length_c   1.000
_cell.angle_alpha   90.00
_cell.angle_beta   90.00
_cell.angle_gamma   90.00
#
_symmetry.space_group_name_H-M   'P 1'
#
loop_
_entity.id
_entity.type
_entity.pdbx_description
1 polymer ?
#
loop_
_entity_poly.entity_id
_entity_poly.type
_entity_poly.pdbx_seq_one_letter_code
_entity_poly.pdbx_strand_id
1 'polypeptide(L)'
;MDWLINKYRIKIRGKKWYFPLFTNMIDMALVNAHVLYNIANPKITLLDFKRQVARVYLALPSISDPKKAGRPSLSKPASKRTLETIRKNPVGHFIVRTTNGRQRKCGICKRNARKQCSKC
;
A
#
# COMPACT_ATOMS: atom_id res chain seq x y z
N MET A 1 -18.40 13.18 -26.84
CA MET A 1 -17.62 12.28 -25.96
C MET A 1 -16.45 13.01 -25.30
N ASP A 2 -15.69 13.84 -26.04
CA ASP A 2 -14.48 14.51 -25.54
C ASP A 2 -14.69 15.47 -24.36
N TRP A 3 -15.84 16.14 -24.28
CA TRP A 3 -16.18 16.99 -23.13
C TRP A 3 -16.24 16.20 -21.80
N LEU A 4 -16.79 14.98 -21.82
CA LEU A 4 -16.86 14.11 -20.64
C LEU A 4 -15.48 13.63 -20.21
N ILE A 5 -14.64 13.28 -21.18
CA ILE A 5 -13.26 12.86 -20.96
C ILE A 5 -12.45 13.99 -20.32
N ASN A 6 -12.60 15.22 -20.82
CA ASN A 6 -11.84 16.36 -20.32
C ASN A 6 -12.25 16.78 -18.90
N LYS A 7 -13.53 16.60 -18.52
CA LYS A 7 -14.07 17.03 -17.22
C LYS A 7 -13.39 16.38 -16.01
N TYR A 8 -13.05 15.08 -16.11
CA TYR A 8 -12.40 14.33 -15.02
C TYR A 8 -11.16 13.58 -15.51
N ARG A 9 -10.37 14.19 -16.40
CA ARG A 9 -9.17 13.58 -16.99
C ARG A 9 -8.13 13.17 -15.94
N ILE A 10 -7.47 12.05 -16.16
CA ILE A 10 -6.31 11.61 -15.38
C ILE A 10 -5.15 12.62 -15.57
N LYS A 11 -4.78 13.33 -14.51
CA LYS A 11 -3.71 14.35 -14.52
C LYS A 11 -2.30 13.79 -14.23
N ILE A 12 -2.17 12.47 -14.10
CA ILE A 12 -0.88 11.83 -13.83
C ILE A 12 0.03 12.01 -15.05
N ARG A 13 1.26 12.49 -14.82
CA ARG A 13 2.29 12.64 -15.85
C ARG A 13 3.31 11.51 -15.73
N GLY A 14 3.47 10.74 -16.80
CA GLY A 14 4.53 9.74 -16.92
C GLY A 14 5.70 10.30 -17.72
N LYS A 15 6.91 9.79 -17.47
CA LYS A 15 8.12 10.17 -18.23
C LYS A 15 8.15 9.59 -19.65
N LYS A 16 7.39 8.52 -19.90
CA LYS A 16 7.39 7.81 -21.17
C LYS A 16 6.39 8.45 -22.12
N TRP A 17 6.77 8.61 -23.38
CA TRP A 17 5.98 9.27 -24.43
C TRP A 17 4.59 8.66 -24.61
N TYR A 18 4.44 7.35 -24.41
CA TYR A 18 3.17 6.64 -24.60
C TYR A 18 2.24 6.75 -23.39
N PHE A 19 2.71 7.26 -22.25
CA PHE A 19 1.92 7.29 -21.02
C PHE A 19 0.63 8.14 -21.14
N PRO A 20 0.65 9.32 -21.79
CA PRO A 20 -0.58 10.08 -22.06
C PRO A 20 -1.58 9.34 -22.95
N LEU A 21 -1.12 8.49 -23.87
CA LEU A 21 -2.00 7.66 -24.71
C LEU A 21 -2.70 6.60 -23.86
N PHE A 22 -1.93 5.92 -23.00
CA PHE A 22 -2.44 4.92 -22.08
C PHE A 22 -3.49 5.49 -21.11
N THR A 23 -3.22 6.63 -20.47
CA THR A 23 -4.19 7.25 -19.56
C THR A 23 -5.44 7.73 -20.31
N ASN A 24 -5.29 8.20 -21.55
CA ASN A 24 -6.41 8.59 -22.39
C ASN A 24 -7.32 7.40 -22.75
N MET A 25 -6.74 6.23 -23.06
CA MET A 25 -7.50 5.00 -23.29
C MET A 25 -8.32 4.59 -22.06
N ILE A 26 -7.75 4.71 -20.86
CA ILE A 26 -8.47 4.42 -19.60
C ILE A 26 -9.64 5.39 -19.41
N ASP A 27 -9.42 6.69 -19.61
CA ASP A 27 -10.49 7.69 -19.47
C ASP A 27 -11.62 7.46 -20.50
N MET A 28 -11.28 7.10 -21.74
CA MET A 28 -12.28 6.72 -22.77
C MET A 28 -13.09 5.50 -22.36
N ALA A 29 -12.42 4.43 -21.88
CA ALA A 29 -13.10 3.23 -21.42
C ALA A 29 -14.06 3.50 -20.25
N LEU A 30 -13.64 4.34 -19.29
CA LEU A 30 -14.50 4.73 -18.16
C LEU A 30 -15.71 5.55 -18.58
N VAL A 31 -15.55 6.50 -19.51
CA VAL A 31 -16.66 7.31 -20.02
C VAL A 31 -17.66 6.44 -20.79
N ASN A 32 -17.16 5.50 -21.61
CA ASN A 32 -18.03 4.55 -22.34
C ASN A 32 -18.79 3.64 -21.38
N ALA A 33 -18.12 3.10 -20.36
CA ALA A 33 -18.75 2.29 -19.33
C ALA A 33 -19.81 3.08 -18.54
N HIS A 34 -19.57 4.38 -18.27
CA HIS A 34 -20.57 5.24 -17.62
C HIS A 34 -21.82 5.45 -18.46
N VAL A 35 -21.66 5.65 -19.78
CA VAL A 35 -22.78 5.76 -20.71
C VAL A 35 -23.59 4.46 -20.72
N LEU A 36 -22.92 3.31 -20.84
CA LEU A 36 -23.58 2.00 -20.79
C LEU A 36 -24.28 1.76 -19.44
N TYR A 37 -23.65 2.13 -18.32
CA TYR A 37 -24.25 2.03 -17.00
C TYR A 37 -25.55 2.82 -16.90
N ASN A 38 -25.55 4.08 -17.37
CA ASN A 38 -26.74 4.95 -17.32
C ASN A 38 -27.87 4.52 -18.28
N ILE A 39 -27.57 3.69 -19.29
CA ILE A 39 -28.58 3.08 -20.15
C ILE A 39 -29.28 1.94 -19.41
N ALA A 40 -28.52 1.12 -18.67
CA ALA A 40 -29.04 -0.07 -18.00
C ALA A 40 -29.53 0.16 -16.56
N ASN A 41 -29.10 1.24 -15.90
CA ASN A 41 -29.31 1.50 -14.47
C ASN A 41 -29.76 2.94 -14.21
N PRO A 42 -30.21 3.27 -12.98
CA PRO A 42 -30.48 4.65 -12.59
C PRO A 42 -29.29 5.57 -12.88
N LYS A 43 -29.58 6.74 -13.43
CA LYS A 43 -28.56 7.70 -13.84
C LYS A 43 -27.73 8.14 -12.63
N ILE A 44 -26.41 8.06 -12.75
CA ILE A 44 -25.48 8.57 -11.76
C ILE A 44 -24.52 9.58 -12.39
N THR A 45 -23.95 10.46 -11.57
CA THR A 45 -22.96 11.42 -12.05
C THR A 45 -21.67 10.68 -12.47
N LEU A 46 -20.97 11.20 -13.48
CA LEU A 46 -19.69 10.62 -13.93
C LEU A 46 -18.65 10.58 -12.80
N LEU A 47 -18.67 11.57 -11.89
CA LEU A 47 -17.77 11.62 -10.75
C LEU A 47 -18.03 10.45 -9.77
N ASP A 48 -19.31 10.21 -9.44
CA ASP A 48 -19.66 9.15 -8.50
C ASP A 48 -19.43 7.77 -9.11
N PHE A 49 -19.68 7.60 -10.41
CA PHE A 49 -19.31 6.39 -11.13
C PHE A 49 -17.80 6.11 -11.02
N LYS A 50 -16.94 7.10 -11.33
CA LYS A 50 -15.48 6.93 -11.21
C LYS A 50 -15.06 6.60 -9.78
N ARG A 51 -15.69 7.20 -8.76
CA ARG A 51 -15.43 6.90 -7.35
C ARG A 51 -15.80 5.46 -6.99
N GLN A 52 -16.96 4.98 -7.44
CA GLN A 52 -17.38 3.60 -7.20
C GLN A 52 -16.41 2.61 -7.84
N VAL A 53 -16.07 2.83 -9.12
CA VAL A 53 -15.10 2.00 -9.84
C VAL A 53 -13.75 1.97 -9.10
N ALA A 54 -13.22 3.13 -8.70
CA ALA A 54 -11.98 3.20 -7.95
C ALA A 54 -12.04 2.44 -6.62
N ARG A 55 -13.13 2.56 -5.86
CA ARG A 55 -13.33 1.83 -4.59
C ARG A 55 -13.36 0.32 -4.80
N VAL A 56 -14.06 -0.15 -5.84
CA VAL A 56 -14.09 -1.59 -6.19
C VAL A 56 -12.69 -2.09 -6.51
N TYR A 57 -11.94 -1.39 -7.36
CA TYR A 57 -10.57 -1.80 -7.69
C TYR A 57 -9.59 -1.72 -6.52
N LEU A 58 -9.78 -0.79 -5.58
CA LEU A 58 -8.98 -0.71 -4.36
C LEU A 58 -9.36 -1.77 -3.32
N ALA A 59 -10.61 -2.20 -3.28
CA ALA A 59 -11.09 -3.26 -2.38
C ALA A 59 -10.73 -4.66 -2.89
N LEU A 60 -10.52 -4.82 -4.19
CA LEU A 60 -10.07 -6.08 -4.77
C LEU A 60 -8.71 -6.47 -4.15
N PRO A 61 -8.57 -7.71 -3.64
CA PRO A 61 -7.31 -8.17 -3.10
C PRO A 61 -6.25 -8.17 -4.19
N SER A 62 -5.29 -7.23 -4.12
CA SER A 62 -4.24 -7.13 -5.13
C SER A 62 -3.09 -8.11 -4.83
N ILE A 63 -2.46 -8.63 -5.88
CA ILE A 63 -1.20 -9.39 -5.77
C ILE A 63 -0.09 -8.50 -5.15
N SER A 64 -0.22 -7.19 -5.33
CA SER A 64 0.60 -6.14 -4.76
C SER A 64 0.14 -5.64 -3.39
N ASP A 65 -0.85 -6.28 -2.75
CA ASP A 65 -1.25 -5.95 -1.38
C ASP A 65 -0.03 -6.17 -0.49
N PRO A 66 0.49 -5.12 0.18
CA PRO A 66 1.65 -5.25 1.05
C PRO A 66 1.48 -6.33 2.13
N LYS A 67 0.23 -6.66 2.49
CA LYS A 67 -0.12 -7.74 3.43
C LYS A 67 0.02 -9.14 2.80
N LYS A 68 -0.08 -9.26 1.48
CA LYS A 68 0.08 -10.50 0.70
C LYS A 68 1.43 -10.61 0.01
N ALA A 69 2.18 -9.52 -0.10
CA ALA A 69 3.57 -9.55 -0.54
C ALA A 69 4.36 -10.45 0.44
N GLY A 70 4.75 -11.65 -0.02
CA GLY A 70 5.54 -12.60 0.78
C GLY A 70 6.89 -12.03 1.25
N ARG A 71 7.28 -10.85 0.76
CA ARG A 71 8.33 -10.02 1.35
C ARG A 71 7.68 -9.14 2.43
N PRO A 72 8.01 -9.27 3.72
CA PRO A 72 7.48 -8.41 4.79
C PRO A 72 7.88 -6.96 4.54
N SER A 73 7.10 -6.28 3.72
CA SER A 73 7.11 -4.86 3.51
C SER A 73 6.50 -4.24 4.75
N LEU A 74 7.26 -3.35 5.40
CA LEU A 74 6.87 -2.62 6.61
C LEU A 74 6.92 -3.49 7.86
N SER A 75 8.14 -3.91 8.20
CA SER A 75 8.49 -4.28 9.57
C SER A 75 7.85 -3.30 10.54
N LYS A 76 7.06 -3.81 11.50
CA LYS A 76 6.73 -3.04 12.70
C LYS A 76 8.00 -2.29 13.14
N PRO A 77 7.89 -1.01 13.56
CA PRO A 77 9.01 -0.28 14.14
C PRO A 77 9.75 -1.21 15.11
N ALA A 78 11.07 -1.16 15.19
CA ALA A 78 11.81 -2.10 16.02
C ALA A 78 11.30 -2.15 17.48
N SER A 79 10.76 -1.04 17.98
CA SER A 79 10.06 -0.93 19.27
C SER A 79 8.75 -1.71 19.39
N LYS A 80 8.07 -1.99 18.26
CA LYS A 80 6.80 -2.73 18.15
C LYS A 80 6.96 -4.15 17.60
N ARG A 81 8.20 -4.63 17.41
CA ARG A 81 8.46 -6.01 16.94
C ARG A 81 8.23 -7.04 18.04
N THR A 82 8.50 -6.67 19.29
CA THR A 82 8.21 -7.47 20.46
C THR A 82 6.87 -7.06 21.07
N LEU A 83 6.15 -8.02 21.63
CA LEU A 83 4.93 -7.75 22.39
C LEU A 83 5.27 -6.96 23.64
N GLU A 84 4.45 -5.97 23.98
CA GLU A 84 4.65 -5.11 25.17
C GLU A 84 4.66 -5.93 26.47
N THR A 85 3.90 -7.02 26.53
CA THR A 85 3.88 -7.96 27.66
C THR A 85 5.22 -8.64 27.89
N ILE A 86 5.95 -8.96 26.81
CA ILE A 86 7.29 -9.53 26.89
C ILE A 86 8.30 -8.43 27.21
N ARG A 87 8.21 -7.26 26.56
CA ARG A 87 9.15 -6.15 26.73
C ARG A 87 9.14 -5.54 28.13
N LYS A 88 7.97 -5.46 28.77
CA LYS A 88 7.77 -4.89 30.12
C LYS A 88 7.81 -5.95 31.22
N ASN A 89 8.15 -7.20 30.90
CA ASN A 89 8.28 -8.23 31.92
C ASN A 89 9.47 -7.89 32.83
N PRO A 90 9.30 -7.86 34.17
CA PRO A 90 10.39 -7.49 35.07
C PRO A 90 11.45 -8.60 35.22
N VAL A 91 11.19 -9.82 34.74
CA VAL A 91 12.02 -11.01 35.02
C VAL A 91 12.64 -11.57 33.74
N GLY A 92 13.93 -11.93 33.81
CA GLY A 92 14.59 -12.81 32.83
C GLY A 92 15.01 -12.14 31.52
N HIS A 93 15.22 -10.83 31.51
CA HIS A 93 15.87 -10.12 30.41
C HIS A 93 17.39 -10.13 30.60
N PHE A 94 18.08 -11.04 29.93
CA PHE A 94 19.54 -11.11 29.96
C PHE A 94 20.13 -10.65 28.63
N ILE A 95 21.27 -9.96 28.70
CA ILE A 95 21.99 -9.51 27.50
C ILE A 95 22.86 -10.65 27.01
N VAL A 96 22.54 -11.19 25.85
CA VAL A 96 23.28 -12.27 25.20
C VAL A 96 23.86 -11.79 23.87
N ARG A 97 24.85 -12.52 23.34
CA ARG A 97 25.33 -12.28 21.97
C ARG A 97 24.27 -12.69 20.95
N THR A 98 24.26 -12.04 19.77
CA THR A 98 23.39 -12.45 18.68
C THR A 98 23.65 -13.92 18.32
N THR A 99 22.58 -14.70 18.08
CA THR A 99 22.64 -16.16 17.84
C THR A 99 23.70 -16.61 16.83
N ASN A 100 24.05 -15.78 15.84
CA ASN A 100 25.05 -16.10 14.82
C ASN A 100 26.20 -15.08 14.75
N GLY A 101 26.44 -14.29 15.81
CA GLY A 101 27.44 -13.20 15.82
C GLY A 101 27.13 -12.02 14.88
N ARG A 102 26.03 -12.10 14.13
CA ARG A 102 25.58 -11.07 13.18
C ARG A 102 25.23 -9.77 13.89
N GLN A 103 25.59 -8.64 13.27
CA GLN A 103 25.16 -7.32 13.73
C GLN A 103 23.67 -7.12 13.44
N ARG A 104 22.95 -6.56 14.41
CA ARG A 104 21.55 -6.11 14.29
C ARG A 104 21.46 -4.62 14.65
N LYS A 105 20.41 -3.92 14.19
CA LYS A 105 20.14 -2.54 14.63
C LYS A 105 19.41 -2.55 15.97
N CYS A 106 19.88 -1.74 16.91
CA CYS A 106 19.20 -1.51 18.17
C CYS A 106 17.81 -0.89 17.93
N GLY A 107 16.78 -1.41 18.62
CA GLY A 107 15.42 -0.89 18.47
C GLY A 107 15.18 0.50 19.02
N ILE A 108 16.09 1.01 19.87
CA ILE A 108 16.02 2.33 20.51
C ILE A 108 16.91 3.33 19.76
N CYS A 109 18.23 3.10 19.78
CA CYS A 109 19.20 4.06 19.23
C CYS A 109 19.57 3.83 17.75
N LYS A 110 19.02 2.77 17.10
CA LYS A 110 19.25 2.41 15.69
C LYS A 110 20.70 2.12 15.28
N ARG A 111 21.66 2.17 16.21
CA ARG A 111 23.06 1.78 16.00
C ARG A 111 23.21 0.26 15.86
N ASN A 112 24.28 -0.16 15.20
CA ASN A 112 24.62 -1.57 15.06
C ASN A 112 25.10 -2.15 16.40
N ALA A 113 24.54 -3.28 16.81
CA ALA A 113 24.87 -3.99 18.04
C ALA A 113 25.04 -5.50 17.74
N ARG A 114 25.93 -6.15 18.51
CA ARG A 114 26.10 -7.62 18.54
C ARG A 114 25.54 -8.25 19.81
N LYS A 115 24.82 -7.45 20.61
CA LYS A 115 24.16 -7.81 21.85
C LYS A 115 22.65 -7.74 21.63
N GLN A 116 21.91 -8.72 22.12
CA GLN A 116 20.45 -8.79 22.07
C GLN A 116 19.89 -9.28 23.41
N CYS A 117 18.60 -9.07 23.66
CA CYS A 117 17.95 -9.65 24.82
C CYS A 117 17.65 -11.13 24.57
N SER A 118 17.76 -11.99 25.57
CA SER A 118 17.39 -13.40 25.47
C SER A 118 15.89 -13.62 25.18
N LYS A 119 15.03 -12.68 25.61
CA LYS A 119 13.56 -12.76 25.46
C LYS A 119 12.97 -11.83 24.39
N CYS A 120 13.73 -10.82 23.92
CA CYS A 120 13.22 -9.74 23.06
C CYS A 120 14.06 -9.52 21.81
#